data_AF-A0A258QI91-F1
#
_entry.id   AF-A0A258QI91-F1
#
_cell.length_a   1.000
_cell.length_b   1.000
_cell.length_c   1.000
_cell.angle_alpha   90.00
_cell.angle_beta   90.00
_cell.angle_gamma   90.00
#
_symmetry.space_group_name_H-M   'P 1'
#
loop_
_entity.id
_entity.type
_entity.pdbx_description
1 polymer ?
#
loop_
_entity_poly.entity_id
_entity_poly.type
_entity_poly.pdbx_seq_one_letter_code
_entity_poly.pdbx_strand_id
1 'polypeptide(L)'
;ERGTLYGLPIYHGRRVRYESHNPDETRELFIKYALVQEELFGRMDSPALMRETEASAKKQYPGLFEFFWHNRRLIKEIEALEHRSRRPDVLVDDELLFAFYDSRIPKEVRSRETMKAWLKRTNQSSSDNKPSPDLELRLAKADLMRHEASGITVDRYPKKMMVGGGELALTYHFEPGSPKDGVTLITPLTLLNQVDGRRCEWLVPGMCEEKVQLLLKSLPQKLRRHCVPLPEYAKSFLERALEEKRFGVGDFLDSLISDIRKERGLEIKRTDFRPESLPLHLSMNFRLVDEHGRQLELERNLARLRSEYGQTARTAFQAIAQQAAQEELGVDILSPKSHLSVNKTTTSSVRTVEQGGYRSWDFGELPETLEIQKGNRTLFGYPALVDRTEYCDLEVFDDLVEARKHHWQGLRRLFALSNKDTLKALQKQLPGLRELGL
;
A
#
# COMPACT_ATOMS: atom_id res chain seq x y z
N GLU A 1 -8.30 1.74 -51.98
CA GLU A 1 -8.66 2.15 -53.35
C GLU A 1 -8.32 1.05 -54.36
N ARG A 2 -9.14 0.89 -55.40
CA ARG A 2 -8.86 0.05 -56.58
C ARG A 2 -8.87 0.98 -57.79
N GLY A 3 -7.77 0.98 -58.56
CA GLY A 3 -7.68 1.72 -59.81
C GLY A 3 -7.89 0.78 -60.99
N THR A 4 -8.77 1.14 -61.92
CA THR A 4 -8.97 0.41 -63.18
C THR A 4 -8.71 1.35 -64.37
N LEU A 5 -8.06 0.84 -65.41
CA LEU A 5 -7.90 1.53 -66.69
C LEU A 5 -8.44 0.62 -67.79
N TYR A 6 -9.39 1.12 -68.59
CA TYR A 6 -10.10 0.35 -69.62
C TYR A 6 -10.67 -1.00 -69.11
N GLY A 7 -11.21 -1.02 -67.88
CA GLY A 7 -11.78 -2.23 -67.26
C GLY A 7 -10.76 -3.20 -66.66
N LEU A 8 -9.45 -3.00 -66.89
CA LEU A 8 -8.39 -3.80 -66.28
C LEU A 8 -7.97 -3.19 -64.94
N PRO A 9 -7.95 -3.99 -63.84
CA PRO A 9 -7.45 -3.51 -62.56
C PRO A 9 -5.93 -3.28 -62.61
N ILE A 10 -5.48 -2.02 -62.44
CA ILE A 10 -4.06 -1.66 -62.38
C ILE A 10 -3.51 -1.92 -60.98
N TYR A 11 -4.29 -1.57 -59.94
CA TYR A 11 -3.91 -1.84 -58.56
C TYR A 11 -5.15 -2.14 -57.72
N HIS A 12 -4.96 -3.02 -56.74
CA HIS A 12 -5.96 -3.40 -55.77
C HIS A 12 -5.39 -3.23 -54.36
N GLY A 13 -6.17 -2.65 -53.44
CA GLY A 13 -5.76 -2.52 -52.04
C GLY A 13 -4.77 -1.40 -51.74
N ARG A 14 -4.65 -0.38 -52.60
CA ARG A 14 -3.82 0.80 -52.29
C ARG A 14 -4.42 1.53 -51.09
N ARG A 15 -3.61 1.71 -50.05
CA ARG A 15 -3.96 2.54 -48.88
C ARG A 15 -3.99 4.00 -49.33
N VAL A 16 -5.14 4.63 -49.13
CA VAL A 16 -5.36 6.06 -49.41
C VAL A 16 -5.91 6.73 -48.17
N ARG A 17 -5.82 8.06 -48.13
CA ARG A 17 -6.41 8.84 -47.05
C ARG A 17 -7.92 8.67 -47.09
N TYR A 18 -8.48 8.21 -45.98
CA TYR A 18 -9.91 7.95 -45.87
C TYR A 18 -10.75 9.24 -45.88
N GLU A 19 -10.14 10.35 -45.46
CA GLU A 19 -10.75 11.69 -45.41
C GLU A 19 -11.41 12.13 -46.72
N SER A 20 -10.82 11.78 -47.86
CA SER A 20 -11.33 12.16 -49.19
C SER A 20 -12.60 11.38 -49.60
N HIS A 21 -12.87 10.24 -48.96
CA HIS A 21 -13.99 9.36 -49.31
C HIS A 21 -15.18 9.51 -48.36
N ASN A 22 -14.93 9.60 -47.05
CA ASN A 22 -15.97 9.82 -46.06
C ASN A 22 -15.47 10.78 -44.96
N PRO A 23 -15.68 12.10 -45.12
CA PRO A 23 -15.15 13.10 -44.18
C PRO A 23 -15.84 13.05 -42.81
N ASP A 24 -17.13 12.71 -42.76
CA ASP A 24 -17.89 12.65 -41.52
C ASP A 24 -17.46 11.44 -40.68
N GLU A 25 -17.39 10.25 -41.30
CA GLU A 25 -16.89 9.05 -40.62
C GLU A 25 -15.41 9.19 -40.23
N THR A 26 -14.59 9.85 -41.04
CA THR A 26 -13.19 10.14 -40.67
C THR A 26 -13.11 10.98 -39.40
N ARG A 27 -14.02 11.95 -39.22
CA ARG A 27 -14.07 12.76 -38.00
C ARG A 27 -14.52 11.94 -36.79
N GLU A 28 -15.55 11.11 -36.95
CA GLU A 28 -16.00 10.20 -35.87
C GLU A 28 -14.87 9.26 -35.44
N LEU A 29 -14.19 8.62 -36.40
CA LEU A 29 -13.03 7.77 -36.15
C LEU A 29 -11.89 8.55 -35.49
N PHE A 30 -11.64 9.78 -35.92
CA PHE A 30 -10.62 10.62 -35.29
C PHE A 30 -10.94 10.90 -33.82
N ILE A 31 -12.17 11.30 -33.49
CA ILE A 31 -12.55 11.54 -32.10
C ILE A 31 -12.46 10.24 -31.29
N LYS A 32 -13.02 9.14 -31.80
CA LYS A 32 -13.08 7.86 -31.07
C LYS A 32 -11.69 7.26 -30.81
N TYR A 33 -10.84 7.18 -31.84
CA TYR A 33 -9.54 6.52 -31.68
C TYR A 33 -8.47 7.49 -31.16
N ALA A 34 -8.39 8.71 -31.71
CA ALA A 34 -7.32 9.62 -31.34
C ALA A 34 -7.54 10.27 -29.97
N LEU A 35 -8.78 10.66 -29.64
CA LEU A 35 -9.08 11.42 -28.43
C LEU A 35 -9.65 10.55 -27.31
N VAL A 36 -10.64 9.71 -27.60
CA VAL A 36 -11.27 8.86 -26.57
C VAL A 36 -10.35 7.70 -26.19
N GLN A 37 -9.84 6.93 -27.17
CA GLN A 37 -8.87 5.84 -26.92
C GLN A 37 -7.41 6.32 -26.76
N GLU A 38 -7.21 7.65 -26.75
CA GLU A 38 -5.92 8.27 -26.46
C GLU A 38 -4.78 7.88 -27.43
N GLU A 39 -5.11 7.54 -28.69
CA GLU A 39 -4.12 7.13 -29.71
C GLU A 39 -3.59 8.31 -30.57
N LEU A 40 -3.86 9.57 -30.21
CA LEU A 40 -3.46 10.76 -31.00
C LEU A 40 -1.95 10.81 -31.32
N PHE A 41 -1.11 10.39 -30.38
CA PHE A 41 0.35 10.32 -30.54
C PHE A 41 0.85 8.86 -30.63
N GLY A 42 -0.05 7.92 -30.92
CA GLY A 42 0.21 6.49 -30.95
C GLY A 42 -0.05 5.79 -29.61
N ARG A 43 0.10 4.47 -29.60
CA ARG A 43 -0.10 3.65 -28.40
C ARG A 43 1.07 3.83 -27.44
N MET A 44 0.75 4.12 -26.19
CA MET A 44 1.72 4.39 -25.13
C MET A 44 1.51 3.42 -23.97
N ASP A 45 1.90 2.17 -24.18
CA ASP A 45 1.56 1.06 -23.29
C ASP A 45 2.42 1.03 -22.00
N SER A 46 3.53 1.79 -21.96
CA SER A 46 4.41 1.85 -20.79
C SER A 46 4.60 3.28 -20.25
N PRO A 47 4.81 3.46 -18.93
CA PRO A 47 5.07 4.78 -18.34
C PRO A 47 6.31 5.48 -18.90
N ALA A 48 7.34 4.72 -19.30
CA ALA A 48 8.54 5.26 -19.92
C ALA A 48 8.24 5.84 -21.32
N LEU A 49 7.55 5.06 -22.16
CA LEU A 49 7.16 5.48 -23.51
C LEU A 49 6.19 6.67 -23.48
N MET A 50 5.31 6.74 -22.48
CA MET A 50 4.45 7.91 -22.27
C MET A 50 5.25 9.20 -22.03
N ARG A 51 6.22 9.17 -21.10
CA ARG A 51 7.05 10.35 -20.79
C ARG A 51 7.86 10.81 -21.99
N GLU A 52 8.45 9.86 -22.72
CA GLU A 52 9.21 10.14 -23.94
C GLU A 52 8.31 10.74 -25.03
N THR A 53 7.13 10.17 -25.24
CA THR A 53 6.16 10.64 -26.25
C THR A 53 5.63 12.03 -25.90
N GLU A 54 5.33 12.29 -24.63
CA GLU A 54 4.93 13.62 -24.17
C GLU A 54 6.06 14.65 -24.39
N ALA A 55 7.30 14.32 -24.02
CA ALA A 55 8.44 15.21 -24.21
C ALA A 55 8.69 15.50 -25.70
N SER A 56 8.60 14.47 -26.55
CA SER A 56 8.72 14.60 -28.00
C SER A 56 7.60 15.45 -28.60
N ALA A 57 6.35 15.22 -28.18
CA ALA A 57 5.19 15.99 -28.62
C ALA A 57 5.30 17.46 -28.20
N LYS A 58 5.74 17.77 -26.98
CA LYS A 58 5.96 19.15 -26.51
C LYS A 58 7.05 19.87 -27.30
N LYS A 59 8.10 19.15 -27.72
CA LYS A 59 9.14 19.69 -28.58
C LYS A 59 8.63 19.95 -30.01
N GLN A 60 7.81 19.05 -30.54
CA GLN A 60 7.27 19.14 -31.89
C GLN A 60 6.11 20.15 -32.02
N TYR A 61 5.33 20.32 -30.94
CA TYR A 61 4.12 21.13 -30.89
C TYR A 61 4.09 21.98 -29.59
N PRO A 62 4.97 23.00 -29.45
CA PRO A 62 5.05 23.79 -28.23
C PRO A 62 3.74 24.56 -27.96
N GLY A 63 3.18 24.39 -26.76
CA GLY A 63 1.96 25.07 -26.32
C GLY A 63 0.67 24.61 -27.02
N LEU A 64 0.67 23.44 -27.66
CA LEU A 64 -0.47 22.82 -28.32
C LEU A 64 -0.72 21.42 -27.73
N PHE A 65 -1.98 20.97 -27.75
CA PHE A 65 -2.39 19.66 -27.24
C PHE A 65 -2.12 19.45 -25.73
N GLU A 66 -2.01 20.50 -24.93
CA GLU A 66 -1.83 20.37 -23.48
C GLU A 66 -3.10 19.77 -22.84
N PHE A 67 -4.27 20.04 -23.42
CA PHE A 67 -5.53 19.41 -23.02
C PHE A 67 -5.47 17.88 -23.10
N PHE A 68 -4.82 17.32 -24.11
CA PHE A 68 -4.76 15.87 -24.32
C PHE A 68 -4.00 15.19 -23.18
N TRP A 69 -2.84 15.74 -22.82
CA TRP A 69 -2.03 15.24 -21.72
C TRP A 69 -2.68 15.46 -20.35
N HIS A 70 -3.41 16.57 -20.19
CA HIS A 70 -4.24 16.81 -19.01
C HIS A 70 -5.33 15.74 -18.86
N ASN A 71 -6.10 15.52 -19.92
CA ASN A 71 -7.22 14.57 -19.95
C ASN A 71 -6.76 13.14 -19.70
N ARG A 72 -5.67 12.72 -20.36
CA ARG A 72 -5.05 11.40 -20.13
C ARG A 72 -4.68 11.17 -18.67
N ARG A 73 -4.05 12.16 -18.02
CA ARG A 73 -3.71 12.07 -16.59
C ARG A 73 -4.95 11.96 -15.72
N LEU A 74 -5.98 12.74 -16.03
CA LEU A 74 -7.23 12.75 -15.28
C LEU A 74 -8.00 11.43 -15.44
N ILE A 75 -8.10 10.88 -16.65
CA ILE A 75 -8.69 9.56 -16.92
C ILE A 75 -7.94 8.49 -16.13
N LYS A 76 -6.61 8.45 -16.19
CA LYS A 76 -5.79 7.50 -15.42
C LYS A 76 -5.97 7.67 -13.90
N GLU A 77 -6.13 8.90 -13.41
CA GLU A 77 -6.42 9.15 -12.00
C GLU A 77 -7.78 8.59 -11.58
N ILE A 78 -8.79 8.73 -12.45
CA ILE A 78 -10.16 8.26 -12.21
C ILE A 78 -10.26 6.74 -12.37
N GLU A 79 -9.66 6.12 -13.37
CA GLU A 79 -9.50 4.65 -13.47
C GLU A 79 -8.85 4.09 -12.19
N ALA A 80 -7.80 4.75 -11.69
CA ALA A 80 -7.18 4.36 -10.44
C ALA A 80 -8.12 4.55 -9.23
N LEU A 81 -9.09 5.48 -9.28
CA LEU A 81 -10.17 5.61 -8.29
C LEU A 81 -11.23 4.51 -8.45
N GLU A 82 -11.54 4.07 -9.66
CA GLU A 82 -12.46 2.95 -9.93
C GLU A 82 -11.92 1.65 -9.35
N HIS A 83 -10.68 1.30 -9.69
CA HIS A 83 -10.00 0.11 -9.16
C HIS A 83 -9.93 0.14 -7.62
N ARG A 84 -9.77 1.34 -7.03
CA ARG A 84 -9.81 1.54 -5.58
C ARG A 84 -11.20 1.32 -5.00
N SER A 85 -12.20 2.00 -5.54
CA SER A 85 -13.57 2.00 -5.02
C SER A 85 -14.38 0.76 -5.36
N ARG A 86 -13.85 -0.14 -6.21
CA ARG A 86 -14.52 -1.38 -6.66
C ARG A 86 -15.88 -1.12 -7.30
N ARG A 87 -16.09 0.11 -7.80
CA ARG A 87 -17.27 0.52 -8.54
C ARG A 87 -16.83 0.74 -9.99
N PRO A 88 -17.09 -0.21 -10.89
CA PRO A 88 -16.77 -0.08 -12.33
C PRO A 88 -17.66 0.94 -13.06
N ASP A 89 -18.46 1.72 -12.32
CA ASP A 89 -19.42 2.71 -12.78
C ASP A 89 -18.95 4.16 -12.49
N VAL A 90 -17.70 4.37 -12.10
CA VAL A 90 -17.21 5.69 -11.66
C VAL A 90 -16.65 6.50 -12.84
N LEU A 91 -16.09 5.86 -13.85
CA LEU A 91 -15.65 6.44 -15.12
C LEU A 91 -16.85 6.60 -16.06
N VAL A 92 -16.84 7.71 -16.77
CA VAL A 92 -17.81 8.05 -17.80
C VAL A 92 -17.55 7.21 -19.07
N ASP A 93 -18.62 6.72 -19.71
CA ASP A 93 -18.60 5.87 -20.90
C ASP A 93 -17.89 6.55 -22.09
N ASP A 94 -17.27 5.76 -22.96
CA ASP A 94 -16.61 6.20 -24.21
C ASP A 94 -17.57 7.05 -25.06
N GLU A 95 -18.87 6.74 -25.02
CA GLU A 95 -19.92 7.47 -25.73
C GLU A 95 -20.12 8.91 -25.20
N LEU A 96 -19.99 9.11 -23.89
CA LEU A 96 -20.07 10.44 -23.27
C LEU A 96 -18.80 11.26 -23.51
N LEU A 97 -17.63 10.62 -23.47
CA LEU A 97 -16.37 11.25 -23.90
C LEU A 97 -16.43 11.66 -25.38
N PHE A 98 -16.99 10.80 -26.23
CA PHE A 98 -17.23 11.11 -27.63
C PHE A 98 -18.13 12.33 -27.78
N ALA A 99 -19.28 12.37 -27.10
CA ALA A 99 -20.20 13.52 -27.13
C ALA A 99 -19.55 14.82 -26.61
N PHE A 100 -18.70 14.73 -25.58
CA PHE A 100 -17.93 15.86 -25.05
C PHE A 100 -17.02 16.48 -26.13
N TYR A 101 -16.28 15.65 -26.85
CA TYR A 101 -15.39 16.13 -27.92
C TYR A 101 -16.17 16.55 -29.16
N ASP A 102 -17.21 15.81 -29.55
CA ASP A 102 -18.04 16.10 -30.71
C ASP A 102 -18.70 17.47 -30.64
N SER A 103 -19.20 17.85 -29.45
CA SER A 103 -19.82 19.16 -29.21
C SER A 103 -18.87 20.35 -29.27
N ARG A 104 -17.56 20.14 -29.07
CA ARG A 104 -16.54 21.20 -28.97
C ARG A 104 -15.62 21.30 -30.19
N ILE A 105 -15.42 20.18 -30.90
CA ILE A 105 -14.51 20.11 -32.04
C ILE A 105 -15.27 20.41 -33.34
N PRO A 106 -14.87 21.44 -34.11
CA PRO A 106 -15.53 21.75 -35.38
C PRO A 106 -15.49 20.60 -36.38
N LYS A 107 -16.43 20.58 -37.33
CA LYS A 107 -16.54 19.55 -38.39
C LYS A 107 -15.32 19.49 -39.33
N GLU A 108 -14.51 20.54 -39.35
CA GLU A 108 -13.30 20.65 -40.17
C GLU A 108 -12.10 19.88 -39.59
N VAL A 109 -12.15 19.53 -38.31
CA VAL A 109 -11.07 18.83 -37.61
C VAL A 109 -11.29 17.32 -37.72
N ARG A 110 -10.42 16.65 -38.49
CA ARG A 110 -10.54 15.22 -38.86
C ARG A 110 -9.24 14.44 -38.67
N SER A 111 -8.17 15.14 -38.32
CA SER A 111 -6.81 14.61 -38.25
C SER A 111 -6.00 15.46 -37.29
N ARG A 112 -4.86 14.93 -36.84
CA ARG A 112 -3.93 15.68 -35.99
C ARG A 112 -3.45 16.97 -36.67
N GLU A 113 -3.24 16.96 -37.98
CA GLU A 113 -2.80 18.12 -38.75
C GLU A 113 -3.89 19.21 -38.82
N THR A 114 -5.16 18.82 -39.03
CA THR A 114 -6.29 19.76 -39.02
C THR A 114 -6.58 20.29 -37.61
N MET A 115 -6.45 19.45 -36.57
CA MET A 115 -6.58 19.87 -35.17
C MET A 115 -5.49 20.86 -34.77
N LYS A 116 -4.24 20.62 -35.18
CA LYS A 116 -3.12 21.56 -35.00
C LYS A 116 -3.43 22.91 -35.63
N ALA A 117 -3.91 22.91 -36.88
CA ALA A 117 -4.23 24.13 -37.60
C ALA A 117 -5.33 24.94 -36.88
N TRP A 118 -6.37 24.25 -36.43
CA TRP A 118 -7.45 24.83 -35.63
C TRP A 118 -6.92 25.41 -34.31
N LEU A 119 -6.24 24.62 -33.46
CA LEU A 119 -5.68 25.10 -32.19
C LEU A 119 -4.78 26.32 -32.35
N LYS A 120 -3.91 26.33 -33.39
CA LYS A 120 -3.01 27.45 -33.68
C LYS A 120 -3.76 28.73 -34.10
N ARG A 121 -4.75 28.60 -35.00
CA ARG A 121 -5.54 29.72 -35.51
C ARG A 121 -6.33 30.40 -34.39
N THR A 122 -6.93 29.60 -33.50
CA THR A 122 -7.73 30.12 -32.39
C THR A 122 -6.87 30.73 -31.28
N ASN A 123 -5.70 30.17 -30.96
CA ASN A 123 -4.76 30.77 -30.00
C ASN A 123 -4.27 32.18 -30.42
N GLN A 124 -4.20 32.44 -31.74
CA GLN A 124 -3.82 33.75 -32.29
C GLN A 124 -4.96 34.76 -32.33
N SER A 125 -6.22 34.30 -32.26
CA SER A 125 -7.43 35.13 -32.41
C SER A 125 -8.05 35.51 -31.06
N SER A 126 -7.31 35.31 -29.96
CA SER A 126 -7.71 35.53 -28.55
C SER A 126 -7.88 37.02 -28.20
N SER A 127 -8.71 37.74 -28.95
CA SER A 127 -9.07 39.14 -28.74
C SER A 127 -10.43 39.30 -28.04
N ASP A 128 -11.22 38.24 -27.93
CA ASP A 128 -12.50 38.22 -27.24
C ASP A 128 -12.42 37.31 -26.03
N ASN A 129 -13.24 37.62 -25.02
CA ASN A 129 -13.35 37.03 -23.68
C ASN A 129 -13.72 35.50 -23.64
N LYS A 130 -13.34 34.73 -24.66
CA LYS A 130 -13.56 33.29 -24.81
C LYS A 130 -12.31 32.51 -24.39
N PRO A 131 -12.46 31.42 -23.62
CA PRO A 131 -11.34 30.56 -23.26
C PRO A 131 -10.67 29.96 -24.51
N SER A 132 -9.37 29.65 -24.40
CA SER A 132 -8.66 29.01 -25.50
C SER A 132 -9.27 27.63 -25.79
N PRO A 133 -9.26 27.15 -27.04
CA PRO A 133 -9.80 25.82 -27.38
C PRO A 133 -9.08 24.69 -26.63
N ASP A 134 -7.82 24.88 -26.24
CA ASP A 134 -7.10 23.94 -25.37
C ASP A 134 -7.76 23.86 -23.98
N LEU A 135 -8.14 24.99 -23.39
CA LEU A 135 -8.83 25.01 -22.10
C LEU A 135 -10.25 24.41 -22.21
N GLU A 136 -10.99 24.70 -23.27
CA GLU A 136 -12.35 24.18 -23.49
C GLU A 136 -12.38 22.65 -23.63
N LEU A 137 -11.31 22.06 -24.17
CA LEU A 137 -11.18 20.62 -24.35
C LEU A 137 -10.62 19.90 -23.11
N ARG A 138 -10.27 20.61 -22.03
CA ARG A 138 -9.86 19.96 -20.77
C ARG A 138 -11.08 19.41 -20.05
N LEU A 139 -11.06 18.12 -19.80
CA LEU A 139 -12.04 17.43 -18.96
C LEU A 139 -11.87 17.88 -17.51
N ALA A 140 -12.97 18.14 -16.81
CA ALA A 140 -12.96 18.28 -15.37
C ALA A 140 -13.29 16.94 -14.69
N LYS A 141 -12.92 16.80 -13.42
CA LYS A 141 -13.24 15.60 -12.62
C LYS A 141 -14.75 15.35 -12.54
N ALA A 142 -15.56 16.41 -12.58
CA ALA A 142 -17.03 16.31 -12.60
C ALA A 142 -17.57 15.77 -13.93
N ASP A 143 -16.87 16.03 -15.05
CA ASP A 143 -17.27 15.55 -16.38
C ASP A 143 -16.99 14.05 -16.56
N LEU A 144 -16.11 13.48 -15.72
CA LEU A 144 -15.66 12.11 -15.76
C LEU A 144 -16.18 11.24 -14.60
N MET A 145 -16.89 11.83 -13.63
CA MET A 145 -17.45 11.10 -12.49
C MET A 145 -18.98 11.16 -12.48
N ARG A 146 -19.62 10.01 -12.22
CA ARG A 146 -21.06 9.96 -11.92
C ARG A 146 -21.33 10.58 -10.53
N HIS A 147 -21.50 11.91 -10.48
CA HIS A 147 -22.07 12.82 -9.46
C HIS A 147 -22.09 12.53 -7.93
N GLU A 148 -21.55 11.43 -7.38
CA GLU A 148 -21.72 11.10 -5.93
C GLU A 148 -20.43 10.94 -5.10
N ALA A 149 -19.23 11.00 -5.67
CA ALA A 149 -18.09 10.27 -5.05
C ALA A 149 -16.75 11.03 -4.84
N SER A 150 -16.69 12.36 -4.96
CA SER A 150 -15.38 13.06 -5.06
C SER A 150 -14.56 13.15 -3.75
N GLY A 151 -15.20 13.26 -2.58
CA GLY A 151 -14.50 13.41 -1.29
C GLY A 151 -14.50 12.14 -0.42
N ILE A 152 -15.61 11.41 -0.39
CA ILE A 152 -15.84 10.28 0.53
C ILE A 152 -15.02 9.03 0.14
N THR A 153 -14.59 8.91 -1.12
CA THR A 153 -13.87 7.73 -1.62
C THR A 153 -12.42 7.66 -1.17
N VAL A 154 -11.73 8.80 -0.97
CA VAL A 154 -10.31 8.81 -0.59
C VAL A 154 -10.12 8.33 0.84
N ASP A 155 -10.99 8.75 1.76
CA ASP A 155 -10.95 8.33 3.17
C ASP A 155 -11.36 6.86 3.33
N ARG A 156 -12.27 6.38 2.47
CA ARG A 156 -12.70 4.98 2.47
C ARG A 156 -11.68 4.02 1.84
N TYR A 157 -10.86 4.51 0.90
CA TYR A 157 -9.85 3.73 0.19
C TYR A 157 -8.48 4.45 0.19
N PRO A 158 -7.82 4.54 1.36
CA PRO A 158 -6.61 5.32 1.52
C PRO A 158 -5.44 4.67 0.78
N LYS A 159 -4.48 5.49 0.31
CA LYS A 159 -3.25 4.99 -0.34
C LYS A 159 -2.27 4.35 0.65
N LYS A 160 -2.45 4.60 1.94
CA LYS A 160 -1.58 4.14 3.01
C LYS A 160 -2.39 3.80 4.25
N MET A 161 -1.88 2.93 5.11
CA MET A 161 -2.47 2.60 6.40
C MET A 161 -1.41 2.44 7.48
N MET A 162 -1.76 2.82 8.71
CA MET A 162 -0.91 2.61 9.88
C MET A 162 -0.98 1.16 10.35
N VAL A 163 0.16 0.48 10.37
CA VAL A 163 0.30 -0.92 10.78
C VAL A 163 1.66 -1.09 11.45
N GLY A 164 1.69 -1.71 12.64
CA GLY A 164 2.95 -1.93 13.37
C GLY A 164 3.68 -0.62 13.75
N GLY A 165 2.93 0.47 13.93
CA GLY A 165 3.49 1.79 14.20
C GLY A 165 4.07 2.53 12.97
N GLY A 166 4.18 1.86 11.82
CA GLY A 166 4.65 2.45 10.56
C GLY A 166 3.49 2.77 9.59
N GLU A 167 3.74 3.74 8.70
CA GLU A 167 2.83 4.05 7.59
C GLU A 167 3.18 3.17 6.36
N LEU A 168 2.33 2.20 6.04
CA LEU A 168 2.54 1.26 4.94
C LEU A 168 1.65 1.59 3.74
N ALA A 169 2.19 1.40 2.53
CA ALA A 169 1.47 1.69 1.29
C ALA A 169 0.48 0.58 0.91
N LEU A 170 -0.65 0.99 0.36
CA LEU A 170 -1.72 0.12 -0.15
C LEU A 170 -1.82 0.22 -1.66
N THR A 171 -2.08 -0.93 -2.28
CA THR A 171 -2.35 -1.05 -3.71
C THR A 171 -3.65 -1.82 -3.89
N TYR A 172 -4.45 -1.42 -4.87
CA TYR A 172 -5.79 -1.95 -5.09
C TYR A 172 -5.85 -2.52 -6.49
N HIS A 173 -6.39 -3.73 -6.59
CA HIS A 173 -6.60 -4.41 -7.84
C HIS A 173 -8.03 -4.96 -7.85
N PHE A 174 -8.76 -4.69 -8.92
CA PHE A 174 -10.11 -5.19 -9.12
C PHE A 174 -10.11 -6.09 -10.34
N GLU A 175 -10.10 -7.39 -10.09
CA GLU A 175 -10.11 -8.42 -11.13
C GLU A 175 -10.79 -9.67 -10.55
N PRO A 176 -12.14 -9.73 -10.61
CA PRO A 176 -12.89 -10.81 -9.98
C PRO A 176 -12.36 -12.20 -10.35
N GLY A 177 -12.03 -13.01 -9.34
CA GLY A 177 -11.50 -14.36 -9.51
C GLY A 177 -9.96 -14.46 -9.61
N SER A 178 -9.26 -13.33 -9.77
CA SER A 178 -7.80 -13.28 -9.69
C SER A 178 -7.31 -13.40 -8.24
N PRO A 179 -6.23 -14.14 -7.95
CA PRO A 179 -5.66 -14.19 -6.60
C PRO A 179 -5.17 -12.80 -6.13
N LYS A 180 -4.85 -11.91 -7.07
CA LYS A 180 -4.40 -10.53 -6.83
C LYS A 180 -5.54 -9.56 -6.52
N ASP A 181 -6.80 -9.96 -6.73
CA ASP A 181 -7.97 -9.13 -6.44
C ASP A 181 -8.02 -8.78 -4.95
N GLY A 182 -8.25 -7.51 -4.63
CA GLY A 182 -8.26 -7.07 -3.25
C GLY A 182 -7.47 -5.81 -3.02
N VAL A 183 -7.33 -5.52 -1.73
CA VAL A 183 -6.34 -4.61 -1.21
C VAL A 183 -5.06 -5.39 -0.90
N THR A 184 -3.92 -4.84 -1.32
CA THR A 184 -2.59 -5.40 -1.06
C THR A 184 -1.75 -4.40 -0.27
N LEU A 185 -1.30 -4.83 0.91
CA LEU A 185 -0.37 -4.13 1.77
C LEU A 185 1.07 -4.36 1.33
N ILE A 186 1.78 -3.29 0.99
CA ILE A 186 3.22 -3.34 0.71
C ILE A 186 3.93 -3.41 2.05
N THR A 187 4.51 -4.57 2.34
CA THR A 187 5.17 -4.87 3.61
C THR A 187 6.67 -4.96 3.38
N PRO A 188 7.47 -3.99 3.85
CA PRO A 188 8.92 -4.13 3.88
C PRO A 188 9.34 -5.33 4.73
N LEU A 189 10.37 -6.06 4.29
CA LEU A 189 10.88 -7.24 5.01
C LEU A 189 11.17 -6.94 6.49
N THR A 190 11.71 -5.76 6.79
CA THR A 190 12.09 -5.32 8.15
C THR A 190 10.90 -5.06 9.08
N LEU A 191 9.68 -4.91 8.53
CA LEU A 191 8.46 -4.66 9.30
C LEU A 191 7.56 -5.90 9.40
N LEU A 192 7.92 -7.02 8.76
CA LEU A 192 7.09 -8.21 8.67
C LEU A 192 6.62 -8.73 10.05
N ASN A 193 7.51 -8.76 11.04
CA ASN A 193 7.20 -9.22 12.38
C ASN A 193 6.35 -8.22 13.18
N GLN A 194 6.35 -6.94 12.78
CA GLN A 194 5.57 -5.86 13.41
C GLN A 194 4.15 -5.72 12.84
N VAL A 195 3.86 -6.34 11.69
CA VAL A 195 2.52 -6.28 11.07
C VAL A 195 1.48 -6.99 11.93
N ASP A 196 0.56 -6.25 12.56
CA ASP A 196 -0.54 -6.85 13.30
C ASP A 196 -1.62 -7.40 12.36
N GLY A 197 -1.77 -8.73 12.33
CA GLY A 197 -2.80 -9.41 11.56
C GLY A 197 -4.22 -8.99 11.94
N ARG A 198 -4.48 -8.68 13.22
CA ARG A 198 -5.80 -8.23 13.67
C ARG A 198 -6.17 -6.92 13.02
N ARG A 199 -5.25 -5.93 12.99
CA ARG A 199 -5.44 -4.67 12.27
C ARG A 199 -5.71 -4.90 10.77
N CYS A 200 -5.03 -5.87 10.15
CA CYS A 200 -5.20 -6.18 8.73
C CYS A 200 -6.54 -6.85 8.41
N GLU A 201 -7.17 -7.56 9.36
CA GLU A 201 -8.50 -8.15 9.19
C GLU A 201 -9.60 -7.11 8.96
N TRP A 202 -9.45 -5.91 9.53
CA TRP A 202 -10.36 -4.78 9.31
C TRP A 202 -10.29 -4.21 7.89
N LEU A 203 -9.25 -4.55 7.12
CA LEU A 203 -8.98 -3.99 5.79
C LEU A 203 -8.95 -2.45 5.83
N VAL A 204 -9.57 -1.84 4.83
CA VAL A 204 -9.83 -0.40 4.70
C VAL A 204 -11.32 -0.11 4.86
N PRO A 205 -11.72 1.11 5.27
CA PRO A 205 -13.12 1.39 5.58
C PRO A 205 -14.10 1.01 4.47
N GLY A 206 -13.76 1.28 3.21
CA GLY A 206 -14.61 0.96 2.07
C GLY A 206 -14.84 -0.53 1.82
N MET A 207 -13.87 -1.39 2.16
CA MET A 207 -14.01 -2.85 2.06
C MET A 207 -14.57 -3.47 3.34
N CYS A 208 -14.42 -2.78 4.48
CA CYS A 208 -15.00 -3.20 5.75
C CYS A 208 -16.54 -3.25 5.67
N GLU A 209 -17.16 -2.25 5.03
CA GLU A 209 -18.62 -2.22 4.82
C GLU A 209 -19.12 -3.47 4.09
N GLU A 210 -18.51 -3.83 2.95
CA GLU A 210 -18.83 -5.03 2.17
C GLU A 210 -18.61 -6.31 3.00
N LYS A 211 -17.48 -6.38 3.74
CA LYS A 211 -17.13 -7.51 4.59
C LYS A 211 -18.17 -7.74 5.69
N VAL A 212 -18.60 -6.68 6.37
CA VAL A 212 -19.62 -6.75 7.42
C VAL A 212 -20.94 -7.22 6.82
N GLN A 213 -21.37 -6.64 5.69
CA GLN A 213 -22.62 -7.04 5.02
C GLN A 213 -22.64 -8.54 4.69
N LEU A 214 -21.54 -9.08 4.14
CA LEU A 214 -21.45 -10.49 3.77
C LEU A 214 -21.33 -11.41 4.99
N LEU A 215 -20.65 -10.98 6.05
CA LEU A 215 -20.64 -11.70 7.32
C LEU A 215 -22.02 -11.77 7.95
N LEU A 216 -22.76 -10.67 7.98
CA LEU A 216 -24.15 -10.65 8.44
C LEU A 216 -25.04 -11.55 7.58
N LYS A 217 -24.79 -11.62 6.27
CA LYS A 217 -25.50 -12.53 5.37
C LYS A 217 -25.23 -14.01 5.70
N SER A 218 -24.03 -14.31 6.19
CA SER A 218 -23.60 -15.66 6.59
C SER A 218 -24.22 -16.15 7.90
N LEU A 219 -24.76 -15.24 8.73
CA LEU A 219 -25.40 -15.59 9.99
C LEU A 219 -26.64 -16.49 9.80
N PRO A 220 -26.96 -17.35 10.78
CA PRO A 220 -28.22 -18.10 10.82
C PRO A 220 -29.44 -17.18 10.65
N GLN A 221 -30.45 -17.64 9.92
CA GLN A 221 -31.65 -16.84 9.59
C GLN A 221 -32.32 -16.20 10.82
N LYS A 222 -32.32 -16.91 11.96
CA LYS A 222 -32.90 -16.43 13.23
C LYS A 222 -32.19 -15.18 13.77
N LEU A 223 -30.87 -15.08 13.57
CA LEU A 223 -30.06 -13.94 14.01
C LEU A 223 -30.08 -12.84 12.94
N ARG A 224 -29.85 -13.23 11.68
CA ARG A 224 -29.75 -12.31 10.53
C ARG A 224 -30.94 -11.36 10.39
N ARG A 225 -32.17 -11.84 10.66
CA ARG A 225 -33.41 -11.04 10.54
C ARG A 225 -33.40 -9.74 11.36
N HIS A 226 -32.65 -9.70 12.45
CA HIS A 226 -32.56 -8.53 13.34
C HIS A 226 -31.54 -7.47 12.85
N CYS A 227 -30.68 -7.84 11.89
CA CYS A 227 -29.71 -6.95 11.28
C CYS A 227 -30.16 -6.45 9.90
N VAL A 228 -31.39 -6.80 9.45
CA VAL A 228 -31.96 -6.32 8.19
C VAL A 228 -32.50 -4.89 8.38
N PRO A 229 -32.23 -3.94 7.46
CA PRO A 229 -31.49 -4.10 6.19
C PRO A 229 -29.96 -4.25 6.37
N LEU A 230 -29.37 -5.30 5.78
CA LEU A 230 -27.94 -5.61 5.96
C LEU A 230 -27.00 -4.50 5.47
N PRO A 231 -27.24 -3.85 4.31
CA PRO A 231 -26.38 -2.76 3.84
C PRO A 231 -26.40 -1.57 4.81
N GLU A 232 -27.58 -1.20 5.32
CA GLU A 232 -27.72 -0.09 6.27
C GLU A 232 -27.03 -0.39 7.59
N TYR A 233 -27.17 -1.62 8.09
CA TYR A 233 -26.46 -2.04 9.30
C TYR A 233 -24.95 -1.97 9.11
N ALA A 234 -24.43 -2.51 8.01
CA ALA A 234 -23.00 -2.52 7.73
C ALA A 234 -22.42 -1.10 7.63
N LYS A 235 -23.13 -0.19 6.93
CA LYS A 235 -22.79 1.23 6.86
C LYS A 235 -22.77 1.87 8.25
N SER A 236 -23.82 1.65 9.04
CA SER A 236 -23.93 2.23 10.38
C SER A 236 -22.86 1.70 11.35
N PHE A 237 -22.50 0.42 11.25
CA PHE A 237 -21.39 -0.16 12.02
C PHE A 237 -20.07 0.54 11.70
N LEU A 238 -19.79 0.77 10.41
CA LEU A 238 -18.58 1.46 9.99
C LEU A 238 -18.55 2.91 10.52
N GLU A 239 -19.66 3.64 10.39
CA GLU A 239 -19.78 5.01 10.88
C GLU A 239 -19.52 5.10 12.39
N ARG A 240 -20.16 4.23 13.19
CA ARG A 240 -19.89 4.13 14.64
C ARG A 240 -18.43 3.79 14.95
N ALA A 241 -17.84 2.83 14.24
CA ALA A 241 -16.45 2.44 14.46
C ALA A 241 -15.46 3.57 14.16
N LEU A 242 -15.75 4.39 13.14
CA LEU A 242 -14.95 5.57 12.79
C LEU A 242 -15.13 6.71 13.80
N GLU A 243 -16.37 7.03 14.19
CA GLU A 243 -16.70 8.09 15.17
C GLU A 243 -16.11 7.79 16.55
N GLU A 244 -16.22 6.54 17.02
CA GLU A 244 -15.66 6.11 18.31
C GLU A 244 -14.14 5.90 18.25
N LYS A 245 -13.48 6.13 17.09
CA LYS A 245 -12.05 5.87 16.84
C LYS A 245 -11.61 4.44 17.18
N ARG A 246 -12.50 3.47 16.98
CA ARG A 246 -12.27 2.04 17.22
C ARG A 246 -11.95 1.25 15.95
N PHE A 247 -12.09 1.87 14.78
CA PHE A 247 -11.76 1.23 13.52
C PHE A 247 -10.31 0.73 13.48
N GLY A 248 -10.13 -0.56 13.23
CA GLY A 248 -8.80 -1.17 13.18
C GLY A 248 -8.20 -1.54 14.54
N VAL A 249 -8.93 -1.32 15.65
CA VAL A 249 -8.45 -1.60 17.00
C VAL A 249 -9.03 -2.93 17.48
N GLY A 250 -8.15 -3.87 17.84
CA GLY A 250 -8.55 -5.18 18.36
C GLY A 250 -9.04 -6.14 17.27
N ASP A 251 -9.64 -7.24 17.72
CA ASP A 251 -10.20 -8.28 16.87
C ASP A 251 -11.48 -7.78 16.17
N PHE A 252 -11.53 -7.97 14.84
CA PHE A 252 -12.62 -7.45 14.01
C PHE A 252 -13.96 -8.14 14.31
N LEU A 253 -13.96 -9.47 14.49
CA LEU A 253 -15.20 -10.22 14.76
C LEU A 253 -15.74 -9.90 16.14
N ASP A 254 -14.87 -9.77 17.15
CA ASP A 254 -15.31 -9.38 18.49
C ASP A 254 -15.90 -7.97 18.50
N SER A 255 -15.31 -7.05 17.73
CA SER A 255 -15.86 -5.70 17.60
C SER A 255 -17.26 -5.72 16.98
N LEU A 256 -17.46 -6.50 15.91
CA LEU A 256 -18.77 -6.68 15.29
C LEU A 256 -19.79 -7.34 16.23
N ILE A 257 -19.38 -8.39 16.97
CA ILE A 257 -20.25 -9.06 17.96
C ILE A 257 -20.65 -8.08 19.06
N SER A 258 -19.70 -7.29 19.57
CA SER A 258 -19.94 -6.29 20.61
C SER A 258 -20.91 -5.21 20.13
N ASP A 259 -20.75 -4.72 18.89
CA ASP A 259 -21.66 -3.75 18.28
C ASP A 259 -23.07 -4.32 18.14
N ILE A 260 -23.21 -5.55 17.63
CA ILE A 260 -24.53 -6.19 17.49
C ILE A 260 -25.20 -6.41 18.86
N ARG A 261 -24.44 -6.79 19.88
CA ARG A 261 -24.97 -6.89 21.25
C ARG A 261 -25.45 -5.53 21.75
N LYS A 262 -24.69 -4.46 21.54
CA LYS A 262 -25.03 -3.09 21.98
C LYS A 262 -26.27 -2.56 21.25
N GLU A 263 -26.33 -2.71 19.93
CA GLU A 263 -27.35 -2.09 19.07
C GLU A 263 -28.64 -2.91 18.91
N ARG A 264 -28.57 -4.23 19.13
CA ARG A 264 -29.71 -5.15 18.93
C ARG A 264 -30.03 -6.02 20.14
N GLY A 265 -29.19 -6.01 21.18
CA GLY A 265 -29.38 -6.84 22.37
C GLY A 265 -29.22 -8.34 22.12
N LEU A 266 -28.53 -8.73 21.03
CA LEU A 266 -28.36 -10.12 20.64
C LEU A 266 -27.03 -10.69 21.11
N GLU A 267 -27.07 -11.93 21.61
CA GLU A 267 -25.86 -12.70 21.86
C GLU A 267 -25.51 -13.53 20.63
N ILE A 268 -24.44 -13.13 19.96
CA ILE A 268 -23.89 -13.85 18.80
C ILE A 268 -22.55 -14.46 19.20
N LYS A 269 -22.31 -15.70 18.78
CA LYS A 269 -21.03 -16.40 18.97
C LYS A 269 -20.20 -16.30 17.70
N ARG A 270 -18.87 -16.41 17.84
CA ARG A 270 -17.95 -16.47 16.68
C ARG A 270 -18.31 -17.60 15.70
N THR A 271 -18.79 -18.73 16.21
CA THR A 271 -19.23 -19.90 15.41
C THR A 271 -20.48 -19.65 14.57
N ASP A 272 -21.22 -18.56 14.82
CA ASP A 272 -22.40 -18.22 14.02
C ASP A 272 -22.01 -17.55 12.68
N PHE A 273 -20.80 -16.98 12.60
CA PHE A 273 -20.25 -16.44 11.37
C PHE A 273 -19.59 -17.53 10.53
N ARG A 274 -19.58 -17.36 9.20
CA ARG A 274 -18.83 -18.23 8.27
C ARG A 274 -17.82 -17.42 7.48
N PRO A 275 -16.67 -17.05 8.07
CA PRO A 275 -15.62 -16.27 7.39
C PRO A 275 -15.11 -16.96 6.11
N GLU A 276 -15.18 -18.29 6.04
CA GLU A 276 -14.73 -19.11 4.91
C GLU A 276 -15.63 -18.93 3.68
N SER A 277 -16.86 -18.42 3.87
CA SER A 277 -17.78 -18.10 2.78
C SER A 277 -17.51 -16.75 2.12
N LEU A 278 -16.61 -15.95 2.71
CA LEU A 278 -16.26 -14.65 2.16
C LEU A 278 -15.42 -14.80 0.89
N PRO A 279 -15.66 -13.95 -0.13
CA PRO A 279 -14.77 -13.85 -1.28
C PRO A 279 -13.32 -13.56 -0.86
N LEU A 280 -12.37 -14.10 -1.63
CA LEU A 280 -10.93 -13.95 -1.35
C LEU A 280 -10.51 -12.48 -1.21
N HIS A 281 -11.11 -11.59 -2.00
CA HIS A 281 -10.79 -10.16 -1.96
C HIS A 281 -11.09 -9.47 -0.62
N LEU A 282 -11.88 -10.07 0.28
CA LEU A 282 -12.16 -9.57 1.64
C LEU A 282 -11.14 -10.07 2.69
N SER A 283 -10.02 -10.58 2.20
CA SER A 283 -8.79 -10.79 2.96
C SER A 283 -7.68 -9.89 2.41
N MET A 284 -6.78 -9.44 3.27
CA MET A 284 -5.65 -8.60 2.86
C MET A 284 -4.63 -9.44 2.08
N ASN A 285 -4.11 -8.91 0.98
CA ASN A 285 -2.89 -9.44 0.35
C ASN A 285 -1.66 -8.77 0.97
N PHE A 286 -0.58 -9.51 1.16
CA PHE A 286 0.70 -8.98 1.64
C PHE A 286 1.73 -9.15 0.54
N ARG A 287 2.27 -8.02 0.06
CA ARG A 287 3.39 -8.00 -0.88
C ARG A 287 4.66 -7.70 -0.10
N LEU A 288 5.47 -8.73 0.11
CA LEU A 288 6.75 -8.60 0.80
C LEU A 288 7.77 -7.98 -0.16
N VAL A 289 8.42 -6.89 0.28
CA VAL A 289 9.44 -6.19 -0.51
C VAL A 289 10.77 -6.09 0.22
N ASP A 290 11.86 -6.15 -0.54
CA ASP A 290 13.21 -5.91 -0.03
C ASP A 290 13.50 -4.40 0.18
N GLU A 291 14.73 -4.07 0.59
CA GLU A 291 15.16 -2.67 0.77
C GLU A 291 15.18 -1.86 -0.53
N HIS A 292 15.27 -2.52 -1.68
CA HIS A 292 15.29 -1.92 -3.01
C HIS A 292 13.88 -1.85 -3.65
N GLY A 293 12.84 -2.31 -2.95
CA GLY A 293 11.46 -2.33 -3.43
C GLY A 293 11.15 -3.48 -4.40
N ARG A 294 12.03 -4.48 -4.55
CA ARG A 294 11.74 -5.69 -5.31
C ARG A 294 10.80 -6.59 -4.53
N GLN A 295 9.83 -7.16 -5.22
CA GLN A 295 8.90 -8.11 -4.62
C GLN A 295 9.62 -9.44 -4.35
N LEU A 296 9.58 -9.88 -3.10
CA LEU A 296 10.07 -11.19 -2.67
C LEU A 296 8.95 -12.23 -2.78
N GLU A 297 7.78 -11.93 -2.21
CA GLU A 297 6.66 -12.87 -2.12
C GLU A 297 5.32 -12.13 -2.13
N LEU A 298 4.26 -12.80 -2.57
CA LEU A 298 2.88 -12.28 -2.54
C LEU A 298 1.95 -13.36 -1.98
N GLU A 299 1.43 -13.13 -0.77
CA GLU A 299 0.67 -14.14 -0.03
C GLU A 299 -0.42 -13.47 0.82
N ARG A 300 -1.52 -14.17 1.11
CA ARG A 300 -2.61 -13.70 1.99
C ARG A 300 -2.40 -14.12 3.44
N ASN A 301 -1.75 -15.27 3.63
CA ASN A 301 -1.48 -15.80 4.95
C ASN A 301 -0.22 -15.16 5.57
N LEU A 302 -0.43 -14.18 6.44
CA LEU A 302 0.65 -13.52 7.17
C LEU A 302 1.47 -14.50 8.04
N ALA A 303 0.83 -15.51 8.63
CA ALA A 303 1.54 -16.50 9.46
C ALA A 303 2.51 -17.34 8.63
N ARG A 304 2.14 -17.68 7.39
CA ARG A 304 3.03 -18.35 6.45
C ARG A 304 4.22 -17.47 6.08
N LEU A 305 3.99 -16.20 5.72
CA LEU A 305 5.06 -15.25 5.44
C LEU A 305 6.03 -15.11 6.61
N ARG A 306 5.53 -15.04 7.84
CA ARG A 306 6.36 -14.99 9.06
C ARG A 306 7.15 -16.27 9.28
N SER A 307 6.56 -17.43 9.00
CA SER A 307 7.28 -18.71 9.11
C SER A 307 8.44 -18.82 8.12
N GLU A 308 8.27 -18.30 6.89
CA GLU A 308 9.26 -18.41 5.83
C GLU A 308 10.34 -17.31 5.92
N TYR A 309 9.94 -16.07 6.22
CA TYR A 309 10.82 -14.89 6.17
C TYR A 309 11.08 -14.22 7.52
N GLY A 310 10.47 -14.68 8.62
CA GLY A 310 10.57 -14.02 9.93
C GLY A 310 11.99 -13.94 10.48
N GLN A 311 12.82 -14.96 10.25
CA GLN A 311 14.24 -14.93 10.64
C GLN A 311 15.03 -13.91 9.82
N THR A 312 14.83 -13.89 8.50
CA THR A 312 15.49 -12.93 7.62
C THR A 312 15.06 -11.49 7.94
N ALA A 313 13.77 -11.29 8.21
CA ALA A 313 13.20 -10.02 8.66
C ALA A 313 13.88 -9.51 9.94
N ARG A 314 14.03 -10.39 10.94
CA ARG A 314 14.69 -10.06 12.19
C ARG A 314 16.16 -9.70 12.00
N THR A 315 16.90 -10.47 11.20
CA THR A 315 18.31 -10.13 10.92
C THR A 315 18.45 -8.78 10.20
N ALA A 316 17.55 -8.49 9.25
CA ALA A 316 17.54 -7.22 8.55
C ALA A 316 17.18 -6.06 9.50
N PHE A 317 16.20 -6.27 10.39
CA PHE A 317 15.84 -5.29 11.42
C PHE A 317 17.00 -5.01 12.38
N GLN A 318 17.67 -6.06 12.87
CA GLN A 318 18.81 -5.91 13.77
C GLN A 318 19.95 -5.12 13.12
N ALA A 319 20.30 -5.39 11.86
CA ALA A 319 21.32 -4.64 11.14
C ALA A 319 20.97 -3.14 11.04
N ILE A 320 19.70 -2.82 10.84
CA ILE A 320 19.20 -1.44 10.79
C ILE A 320 19.24 -0.78 12.17
N ALA A 321 18.77 -1.48 13.18
CA ALA A 321 18.76 -0.99 14.56
C ALA A 321 20.18 -0.69 15.03
N GLN A 322 21.16 -1.50 14.62
CA GLN A 322 22.57 -1.29 14.92
C GLN A 322 23.13 -0.03 14.28
N GLN A 323 22.86 0.19 12.99
CA GLN A 323 23.30 1.40 12.28
C GLN A 323 22.70 2.67 12.89
N ALA A 324 21.40 2.65 13.20
CA ALA A 324 20.73 3.81 13.79
C ALA A 324 21.21 4.09 15.23
N ALA A 325 21.46 3.04 16.02
CA ALA A 325 22.03 3.20 17.36
C ALA A 325 23.47 3.75 17.32
N GLN A 326 24.27 3.40 16.30
CA GLN A 326 25.60 3.99 16.08
C GLN A 326 25.51 5.48 15.75
N GLU A 327 24.57 5.89 14.90
CA GLU A 327 24.41 7.27 14.45
C GLU A 327 23.83 8.21 15.52
N GLU A 328 22.81 7.77 16.29
CA GLU A 328 22.14 8.62 17.28
C GLU A 328 22.77 8.60 18.67
N LEU A 329 23.42 7.50 19.08
CA LEU A 329 23.90 7.31 20.45
C LEU A 329 25.43 7.14 20.56
N GLY A 330 26.15 7.03 19.44
CA GLY A 330 27.61 6.79 19.45
C GLY A 330 28.00 5.45 20.06
N VAL A 331 27.14 4.42 19.89
CA VAL A 331 27.29 3.09 20.49
C VAL A 331 27.62 2.06 19.40
N ASP A 332 28.81 1.45 19.48
CA ASP A 332 29.21 0.35 18.58
C ASP A 332 28.58 -0.97 19.02
N ILE A 333 27.77 -1.57 18.14
CA ILE A 333 27.18 -2.89 18.35
C ILE A 333 27.90 -3.90 17.45
N LEU A 334 28.69 -4.78 18.05
CA LEU A 334 29.43 -5.83 17.34
C LEU A 334 28.52 -6.99 16.92
N SER A 335 28.62 -7.39 15.65
CA SER A 335 28.31 -8.76 15.19
C SER A 335 29.52 -9.68 15.46
N PRO A 336 29.35 -11.01 15.59
CA PRO A 336 30.44 -11.88 16.03
C PRO A 336 31.45 -12.12 14.89
N LYS A 337 32.66 -11.55 14.98
CA LYS A 337 33.96 -12.27 14.90
C LYS A 337 35.22 -11.37 14.85
N SER A 338 36.27 -11.95 15.43
CA SER A 338 37.73 -11.76 15.28
C SER A 338 38.44 -10.55 15.89
N HIS A 339 39.31 -10.88 16.85
CA HIS A 339 40.42 -10.11 17.40
C HIS A 339 41.09 -9.14 16.41
N LEU A 340 41.32 -7.90 16.82
CA LEU A 340 42.64 -7.23 16.77
C LEU A 340 42.58 -5.88 17.51
N SER A 341 43.62 -5.64 18.30
CA SER A 341 43.87 -4.51 19.19
C SER A 341 44.29 -3.25 18.42
N VAL A 342 43.77 -2.06 18.80
CA VAL A 342 44.53 -0.79 18.76
C VAL A 342 44.06 0.16 19.88
N ASN A 343 45.04 0.79 20.54
CA ASN A 343 44.90 1.69 21.69
C ASN A 343 44.51 3.15 21.32
N LYS A 344 43.77 3.74 22.26
CA LYS A 344 43.23 5.12 22.43
C LYS A 344 44.25 6.26 22.45
N THR A 345 43.78 7.47 22.09
CA THR A 345 43.66 8.62 23.04
C THR A 345 42.74 9.74 22.53
N THR A 346 41.66 10.08 23.25
CA THR A 346 41.27 11.46 23.66
C THR A 346 39.99 11.46 24.51
N THR A 347 39.85 12.52 25.30
CA THR A 347 39.12 12.62 26.57
C THR A 347 37.81 13.40 26.39
N SER A 348 36.66 12.81 26.72
CA SER A 348 35.46 13.54 27.19
C SER A 348 34.45 12.57 27.82
N SER A 349 33.84 13.01 28.91
CA SER A 349 33.05 12.23 29.87
C SER A 349 31.59 12.03 29.41
N VAL A 350 31.40 11.19 28.39
CA VAL A 350 30.17 10.41 28.20
C VAL A 350 30.56 8.98 28.56
N ARG A 351 29.86 8.32 29.49
CA ARG A 351 30.11 6.90 29.77
C ARG A 351 29.84 6.11 28.49
N THR A 352 30.91 5.84 27.75
CA THR A 352 30.92 4.98 26.56
C THR A 352 30.50 3.60 27.05
N VAL A 353 29.27 3.21 26.76
CA VAL A 353 28.78 1.88 27.08
C VAL A 353 29.43 0.94 26.06
N GLU A 354 30.53 0.29 26.44
CA GLU A 354 31.05 -0.85 25.68
C GLU A 354 29.94 -1.93 25.66
N GLN A 355 29.39 -2.24 24.49
CA GLN A 355 28.19 -3.06 24.35
C GLN A 355 28.51 -4.50 23.91
N GLY A 356 28.21 -5.42 24.82
CA GLY A 356 28.48 -6.85 24.70
C GLY A 356 29.52 -7.32 25.71
N GLY A 357 29.41 -8.57 26.17
CA GLY A 357 30.31 -9.06 27.22
C GLY A 357 29.90 -8.73 28.66
N TYR A 358 28.65 -8.31 28.90
CA TYR A 358 28.19 -7.93 30.25
C TYR A 358 28.24 -9.11 31.21
N ARG A 359 29.02 -8.95 32.28
CA ARG A 359 29.07 -9.88 33.42
C ARG A 359 28.47 -9.30 34.69
N SER A 360 28.13 -8.02 34.65
CA SER A 360 27.65 -7.22 35.77
C SER A 360 26.70 -6.12 35.26
N TRP A 361 25.97 -5.47 36.16
CA TRP A 361 24.90 -4.49 35.87
C TRP A 361 25.47 -3.11 35.51
N ASP A 362 26.41 -3.07 34.57
CA ASP A 362 27.18 -1.87 34.19
C ASP A 362 26.52 -1.04 33.08
N PHE A 363 25.39 -1.52 32.56
CA PHE A 363 24.52 -0.81 31.63
C PHE A 363 23.38 -0.18 32.44
N GLY A 364 23.06 1.09 32.17
CA GLY A 364 22.01 1.83 32.88
C GLY A 364 20.60 1.27 32.67
N GLU A 365 19.57 2.07 32.95
CA GLU A 365 18.19 1.66 32.72
C GLU A 365 17.94 1.41 31.22
N LEU A 366 17.38 0.23 30.91
CA LEU A 366 17.01 -0.15 29.55
C LEU A 366 15.58 0.34 29.27
N PRO A 367 15.34 1.11 28.20
CA PRO A 367 13.99 1.54 27.84
C PRO A 367 13.13 0.36 27.41
N GLU A 368 11.82 0.39 27.68
CA GLU A 368 10.92 -0.70 27.27
C GLU A 368 10.73 -0.77 25.74
N THR A 369 10.89 0.35 25.05
CA THR A 369 10.76 0.44 23.59
C THR A 369 11.72 1.51 23.07
N LEU A 370 12.37 1.22 21.95
CA LEU A 370 13.23 2.12 21.20
C LEU A 370 12.52 2.52 19.92
N GLU A 371 12.39 3.81 19.69
CA GLU A 371 11.95 4.36 18.41
C GLU A 371 13.18 4.63 17.54
N ILE A 372 13.27 3.95 16.39
CA ILE A 372 14.39 4.04 15.47
C ILE A 372 13.90 4.72 14.18
N GLN A 373 14.43 5.91 13.88
CA GLN A 373 14.10 6.61 12.64
C GLN A 373 15.10 6.22 11.53
N LYS A 374 14.61 5.59 10.44
CA LYS A 374 15.40 5.34 9.22
C LYS A 374 14.75 6.05 8.04
N GLY A 375 15.29 7.20 7.67
CA GLY A 375 14.71 8.05 6.62
C GLY A 375 13.31 8.54 7.00
N ASN A 376 12.31 8.32 6.15
CA ASN A 376 10.91 8.69 6.42
C ASN A 376 10.11 7.59 7.14
N ARG A 377 10.76 6.63 7.79
CA ARG A 377 10.09 5.49 8.44
C ARG A 377 10.52 5.39 9.91
N THR A 378 9.53 5.20 10.76
CA THR A 378 9.71 4.89 12.18
C THR A 378 9.62 3.38 12.37
N LEU A 379 10.63 2.82 13.01
CA LEU A 379 10.72 1.42 13.39
C LEU A 379 10.69 1.31 14.92
N PHE A 380 9.94 0.36 15.47
CA PHE A 380 9.91 0.13 16.92
C PHE A 380 10.74 -1.11 17.27
N GLY A 381 11.67 -0.96 18.20
CA GLY A 381 12.53 -2.05 18.68
C GLY A 381 12.38 -2.28 20.18
N TYR A 382 12.58 -3.52 20.61
CA TYR A 382 12.49 -3.92 22.01
C TYR A 382 13.86 -4.42 22.48
N PRO A 383 14.61 -3.64 23.29
CA PRO A 383 15.91 -4.06 23.77
C PRO A 383 15.78 -5.20 24.79
N ALA A 384 16.64 -6.20 24.67
CA ALA A 384 16.64 -7.39 25.51
C ALA A 384 18.06 -7.89 25.79
N LEU A 385 18.25 -8.47 26.98
CA LEU A 385 19.50 -9.10 27.37
C LEU A 385 19.53 -10.52 26.82
N VAL A 386 20.56 -10.86 26.05
CA VAL A 386 20.71 -12.17 25.42
C VAL A 386 21.82 -12.96 26.10
N ASP A 387 21.49 -14.16 26.58
CA ASP A 387 22.46 -15.06 27.22
C ASP A 387 23.48 -15.60 26.20
N ARG A 388 24.77 -15.33 26.41
CA ARG A 388 25.91 -15.85 25.65
C ARG A 388 26.76 -16.84 26.45
N THR A 389 26.17 -17.45 27.48
CA THR A 389 26.80 -18.40 28.42
C THR A 389 27.80 -17.75 29.37
N GLU A 390 28.83 -17.07 28.85
CA GLU A 390 29.87 -16.43 29.66
C GLU A 390 29.60 -14.97 29.99
N TYR A 391 28.67 -14.36 29.27
CA TYR A 391 28.28 -12.97 29.36
C TYR A 391 26.86 -12.78 28.83
N CYS A 392 26.32 -11.57 28.96
CA CYS A 392 25.11 -11.15 28.29
C CYS A 392 25.43 -10.07 27.24
N ASP A 393 24.70 -10.10 26.13
CA ASP A 393 24.67 -9.01 25.15
C ASP A 393 23.37 -8.23 25.27
N LEU A 394 23.36 -7.00 24.76
CA LEU A 394 22.15 -6.24 24.56
C LEU A 394 21.80 -6.27 23.07
N GLU A 395 20.66 -6.86 22.73
CA GLU A 395 20.14 -6.89 21.36
C GLU A 395 18.78 -6.21 21.28
N VAL A 396 18.45 -5.63 20.13
CA VAL A 396 17.13 -5.06 19.85
C VAL A 396 16.34 -6.04 18.99
N PHE A 397 15.11 -6.33 19.41
CA PHE A 397 14.19 -7.26 18.76
C PHE A 397 13.05 -6.50 18.10
N ASP A 398 12.46 -7.10 17.07
CA ASP A 398 11.30 -6.58 16.35
C ASP A 398 9.96 -7.14 16.87
N ASP A 399 10.00 -8.10 17.80
CA ASP A 399 8.83 -8.66 18.49
C ASP A 399 9.00 -8.61 20.03
N LEU A 400 7.97 -8.11 20.71
CA LEU A 400 7.98 -7.92 22.17
C LEU A 400 8.01 -9.24 22.94
N VAL A 401 7.25 -10.26 22.48
CA VAL A 401 7.13 -11.54 23.20
C VAL A 401 8.47 -12.27 23.15
N GLU A 402 9.11 -12.27 21.98
CA GLU A 402 10.42 -12.84 21.80
C GLU A 402 11.50 -12.08 22.59
N ALA A 403 11.49 -10.74 22.54
CA ALA A 403 12.40 -9.90 23.33
C ALA A 403 12.33 -10.23 24.82
N ARG A 404 11.11 -10.32 25.38
CA ARG A 404 10.89 -10.67 26.80
C ARG A 404 11.43 -12.05 27.15
N LYS A 405 11.24 -13.04 26.27
CA LYS A 405 11.77 -14.40 26.47
C LYS A 405 13.29 -14.40 26.58
N HIS A 406 13.98 -13.72 25.66
CA HIS A 406 15.44 -13.61 25.71
C HIS A 406 15.89 -12.78 26.90
N HIS A 407 15.27 -11.61 27.13
CA HIS A 407 15.58 -10.72 28.24
C HIS A 407 15.53 -11.45 29.59
N TRP A 408 14.51 -12.30 29.80
CA TRP A 408 14.40 -13.12 31.01
C TRP A 408 15.57 -14.10 31.18
N GLN A 409 16.04 -14.73 30.10
CA GLN A 409 17.21 -15.61 30.13
C GLN A 409 18.49 -14.81 30.42
N GLY A 410 18.67 -13.64 29.80
CA GLY A 410 19.79 -12.75 30.05
C GLY A 410 19.85 -12.24 31.49
N LEU A 411 18.70 -11.83 32.06
CA LEU A 411 18.61 -11.42 33.48
C LEU A 411 19.05 -12.54 34.43
N ARG A 412 18.59 -13.77 34.19
CA ARG A 412 19.00 -14.94 34.97
C ARG A 412 20.51 -15.17 34.89
N ARG A 413 21.10 -15.02 33.71
CA ARG A 413 22.55 -15.15 33.51
C ARG A 413 23.33 -14.06 34.24
N LEU A 414 22.95 -12.79 34.11
CA LEU A 414 23.59 -11.67 34.81
C LEU A 414 23.52 -11.82 36.32
N PHE A 415 22.36 -12.25 36.83
CA PHE A 415 22.21 -12.60 38.24
C PHE A 415 23.17 -13.73 38.65
N ALA A 416 23.29 -14.79 37.85
CA ALA A 416 24.18 -15.91 38.14
C ALA A 416 25.67 -15.55 38.06
N LEU A 417 26.07 -14.68 37.13
CA LEU A 417 27.45 -14.22 36.97
C LEU A 417 27.88 -13.33 38.15
N SER A 418 27.01 -12.42 38.60
CA SER A 418 27.27 -11.56 39.75
C SER A 418 27.28 -12.32 41.09
N ASN A 419 26.56 -13.44 41.19
CA ASN A 419 26.38 -14.23 42.42
C ASN A 419 27.04 -15.61 42.36
N LYS A 420 28.16 -15.75 41.65
CA LYS A 420 28.77 -17.07 41.38
C LYS A 420 29.14 -17.84 42.66
N ASP A 421 29.68 -17.16 43.66
CA ASP A 421 30.17 -17.80 44.88
C ASP A 421 29.03 -18.17 45.84
N THR A 422 28.00 -17.32 45.95
CA THR A 422 26.78 -17.62 46.70
C THR A 422 26.00 -18.77 46.08
N LEU A 423 25.88 -18.82 44.74
CA LEU A 423 25.26 -19.94 44.04
C LEU A 423 26.05 -21.26 44.22
N LYS A 424 27.38 -21.21 44.17
CA LYS A 424 28.22 -22.40 44.47
C LYS A 424 28.06 -22.86 45.91
N ALA A 425 27.97 -21.95 46.87
CA ALA A 425 27.75 -22.27 48.27
C ALA A 425 26.36 -22.91 48.48
N LEU A 426 25.31 -22.33 47.90
CA LEU A 426 23.95 -22.88 47.92
C LEU A 426 23.90 -24.28 47.28
N GLN A 427 24.57 -24.49 46.15
CA GLN A 427 24.63 -25.79 45.48
C GLN A 427 25.34 -26.86 46.31
N LYS A 428 26.31 -26.47 47.17
CA LYS A 428 26.94 -27.40 48.13
C LYS A 428 26.07 -27.67 49.35
N GLN A 429 25.28 -26.69 49.79
CA GLN A 429 24.43 -26.79 50.99
C GLN A 429 23.07 -27.46 50.71
N LEU A 430 22.66 -27.57 49.45
CA LEU A 430 21.42 -28.24 49.03
C LEU A 430 21.75 -29.42 48.09
N PRO A 431 21.93 -30.64 48.65
CA PRO A 431 22.02 -31.85 47.84
C PRO A 431 20.70 -32.05 47.08
N GLY A 432 20.75 -32.18 45.75
CA GLY A 432 19.56 -32.37 44.89
C GLY A 432 19.19 -31.17 44.00
N LEU A 433 19.90 -30.04 44.08
CA LEU A 433 19.56 -28.82 43.31
C LEU A 433 19.58 -29.00 41.77
N ARG A 434 20.33 -29.99 41.27
CA ARG A 434 20.34 -30.38 39.85
C ARG A 434 19.00 -30.98 39.38
N GLU A 435 18.22 -31.57 40.28
CA GLU A 435 16.90 -32.14 39.96
C GLU A 435 15.80 -31.07 39.90
N LEU A 436 16.07 -29.84 40.37
CA LEU A 436 15.13 -28.72 40.42
C LEU A 436 15.18 -27.79 39.18
N GLY A 437 16.02 -28.07 38.18
CA GLY A 437 15.92 -27.44 36.85
C GLY A 437 16.14 -25.92 36.80
N LEU A 438 17.10 -25.39 37.57
CA LEU A 438 17.58 -24.00 37.43
C LEU A 438 18.59 -23.87 36.28
#